data_AF-A0AAV5CFP7-F1
#
_entry.id   AF-A0AAV5CFP7-F1
#
_cell.length_a   1.000
_cell.length_b   1.000
_cell.length_c   1.000
_cell.angle_alpha   90.00
_cell.angle_beta   90.00
_cell.angle_gamma   90.00
#
_symmetry.space_group_name_H-M   'P 1'
#
loop_
_entity.id
_entity.type
_entity.pdbx_description
1 polymer ?
#
loop_
_entity_poly.entity_id
_entity_poly.type
_entity_poly.pdbx_seq_one_letter_code
_entity_poly.pdbx_strand_id
1 'polypeptide(L)'
;MMSRNIVCIGGSIKFVCIKRRTPTLGQEKMELWTLDFESLKWKQEKHVFWEELRKQVIICTEYAHLQPRYPNLLPDGTLCLVLYNVLQTYHVKYDYLCNFDMSSKRLVSAGRFRHFDTTCPVVLGPLGLTSCAA
;
A
#
# COMPACT_ATOMS: atom_id res chain seq x y z
N MET A 1 -8.08 5.55 -11.84
CA MET A 1 -6.67 6.01 -11.81
C MET A 1 -5.77 4.87 -11.34
N MET A 2 -4.67 4.60 -12.06
CA MET A 2 -3.70 3.55 -11.73
C MET A 2 -2.59 4.16 -10.86
N SER A 3 -2.42 3.68 -9.63
CA SER A 3 -1.34 4.10 -8.74
C SER A 3 -0.17 3.13 -8.89
N ARG A 4 1.05 3.66 -9.08
CA ARG A 4 2.27 2.88 -9.34
C ARG A 4 3.50 3.53 -8.70
N ASN A 5 4.49 2.71 -8.37
CA ASN A 5 5.80 3.13 -7.88
C ASN A 5 6.89 2.23 -8.47
N ILE A 6 8.04 2.84 -8.79
CA ILE A 6 9.24 2.16 -9.31
C ILE A 6 10.39 2.50 -8.37
N VAL A 7 11.18 1.50 -8.00
CA VAL A 7 12.31 1.67 -7.06
C VAL A 7 13.43 0.69 -7.40
N CYS A 8 14.67 1.04 -7.09
CA CYS A 8 15.81 0.14 -7.14
C CYS A 8 16.09 -0.43 -5.73
N ILE A 9 16.00 -1.74 -5.55
CA ILE A 9 16.22 -2.42 -4.27
C ILE A 9 17.13 -3.61 -4.49
N GLY A 10 18.23 -3.69 -3.73
CA GLY A 10 19.16 -4.82 -3.79
C GLY A 10 19.73 -5.08 -5.18
N GLY A 11 19.99 -4.01 -5.96
CA GLY A 11 20.49 -4.12 -7.34
C GLY A 11 19.44 -4.51 -8.39
N SER A 12 18.17 -4.65 -8.01
CA SER A 12 17.06 -4.95 -8.92
C SER A 12 16.12 -3.77 -9.07
N ILE A 13 15.65 -3.50 -10.30
CA ILE A 13 14.60 -2.51 -10.54
C ILE A 13 13.24 -3.20 -10.34
N LYS A 14 12.46 -2.69 -9.38
CA LYS A 14 11.14 -3.22 -9.03
C LYS A 14 10.04 -2.19 -9.33
N PHE A 15 8.87 -2.70 -9.67
CA PHE A 15 7.67 -1.95 -9.96
C PHE A 15 6.51 -2.54 -9.17
N VAL A 16 5.75 -1.71 -8.47
CA VAL A 16 4.52 -2.11 -7.81
C VAL A 16 3.35 -1.28 -8.30
N CYS A 17 2.21 -1.93 -8.51
CA CYS A 17 0.98 -1.25 -8.88
C CYS A 17 -0.26 -1.85 -8.20
N ILE A 18 -1.30 -1.03 -8.10
CA ILE A 18 -2.64 -1.48 -7.69
C ILE A 18 -3.51 -1.60 -8.94
N LYS A 19 -3.89 -2.84 -9.26
CA LYS A 19 -4.81 -3.17 -10.34
C LYS A 19 -6.24 -3.22 -9.80
N ARG A 20 -7.09 -2.32 -10.30
CA ARG A 20 -8.52 -2.25 -9.97
C ARG A 20 -9.30 -2.72 -11.20
N ARG A 21 -9.75 -3.98 -11.21
CA ARG A 21 -10.48 -4.56 -12.36
C ARG A 21 -11.98 -4.30 -12.31
N THR A 22 -12.52 -4.09 -11.11
CA THR A 22 -13.94 -3.85 -10.85
C THR A 22 -14.08 -2.61 -9.95
N PRO A 23 -15.22 -1.90 -10.02
CA PRO A 23 -15.54 -0.83 -9.07
C PRO A 23 -15.84 -1.37 -7.66
N THR A 24 -15.96 -2.69 -7.51
CA THR A 24 -16.20 -3.36 -6.23
C THR A 24 -15.00 -3.17 -5.29
N LEU A 25 -15.26 -2.55 -4.14
CA LEU A 25 -14.28 -2.40 -3.05
C LEU A 25 -13.78 -3.77 -2.59
N GLY A 26 -12.50 -3.88 -2.25
CA GLY A 26 -11.91 -5.11 -1.71
C GLY A 26 -11.17 -5.96 -2.75
N GLN A 27 -11.58 -5.90 -4.02
CA GLN A 27 -11.01 -6.74 -5.09
C GLN A 27 -9.75 -6.16 -5.74
N GLU A 28 -9.18 -5.10 -5.16
CA GLU A 28 -7.92 -4.53 -5.63
C GLU A 28 -6.79 -5.56 -5.51
N LYS A 29 -5.97 -5.66 -6.57
CA LYS A 29 -4.82 -6.57 -6.62
C LYS A 29 -3.53 -5.77 -6.67
N MET A 30 -2.62 -6.03 -5.74
CA MET A 30 -1.27 -5.47 -5.76
C MET A 30 -0.37 -6.42 -6.54
N GLU A 31 0.28 -5.92 -7.58
CA GLU A 31 1.21 -6.71 -8.40
C GLU A 31 2.62 -6.13 -8.26
N LEU A 32 3.57 -6.97 -7.83
CA LEU A 32 4.99 -6.67 -7.75
C LEU A 32 5.69 -7.30 -8.96
N TRP A 33 6.42 -6.48 -9.68
CA TRP A 33 7.17 -6.86 -10.87
C TRP A 33 8.63 -6.48 -10.69
N THR A 34 9.51 -7.27 -11.29
CA THR A 34 10.94 -7.03 -11.31
C THR A 34 11.40 -7.01 -12.76
N LEU A 35 12.28 -6.06 -13.10
CA LEU A 35 12.89 -5.98 -14.42
C LEU A 35 13.98 -7.06 -14.51
N ASP A 36 13.83 -7.97 -15.46
CA ASP A 36 14.89 -8.87 -15.86
C ASP A 36 15.82 -8.13 -16.81
N PHE A 37 17.09 -7.96 -16.41
CA PHE A 37 18.08 -7.22 -17.20
C PHE A 37 18.59 -8.01 -18.41
N GLU A 38 18.53 -9.35 -18.39
CA GLU A 38 18.96 -10.16 -19.53
C GLU A 38 17.95 -10.06 -20.67
N SER A 39 16.67 -10.20 -20.35
CA SER A 39 15.59 -10.16 -21.34
C SER A 39 15.00 -8.76 -21.56
N LEU A 40 15.37 -7.78 -20.72
CA LEU A 40 14.79 -6.43 -20.65
C LEU A 40 13.26 -6.42 -20.53
N LYS A 41 12.70 -7.45 -19.88
CA LYS A 41 11.25 -7.62 -19.71
C LYS A 41 10.85 -7.58 -18.24
N TRP A 42 9.67 -7.05 -17.99
CA TRP A 42 9.05 -7.12 -16.67
C TRP A 42 8.54 -8.53 -16.40
N LYS A 43 8.98 -9.11 -15.29
CA LYS A 43 8.49 -10.38 -14.78
C LYS A 43 7.66 -10.15 -13.52
N GLN A 44 6.46 -10.70 -13.47
CA GLN A 44 5.65 -10.62 -12.25
C GLN A 44 6.30 -11.51 -11.19
N GLU A 45 6.77 -10.91 -10.12
CA GLU A 45 7.42 -11.62 -9.01
C GLU A 45 6.34 -12.16 -8.05
N LYS A 46 5.43 -11.29 -7.62
CA LYS A 46 4.41 -11.59 -6.61
C LYS A 46 3.12 -10.82 -6.87
N HIS A 47 2.04 -11.33 -6.31
CA HIS A 47 0.81 -10.56 -6.17
C HIS A 47 0.08 -10.90 -4.88
N VAL A 48 -0.74 -9.97 -4.40
CA VAL A 48 -1.61 -10.15 -3.24
C VAL A 48 -2.91 -9.38 -3.46
N PHE A 49 -4.02 -9.93 -2.97
CA PHE A 49 -5.29 -9.23 -2.97
C PHE A 49 -5.43 -8.34 -1.74
N TRP A 50 -6.09 -7.21 -1.89
CA TRP A 50 -6.36 -6.31 -0.77
C TRP A 50 -7.13 -7.01 0.35
N GLU A 51 -8.11 -7.86 0.01
CA GLU A 51 -8.82 -8.72 0.99
C GLU A 51 -7.88 -9.57 1.87
N GLU A 52 -6.72 -9.98 1.37
CA GLU A 52 -5.76 -10.77 2.17
C GLU A 52 -5.01 -9.91 3.17
N LEU A 53 -4.59 -8.72 2.75
CA LEU A 53 -3.85 -7.79 3.61
C LEU A 53 -4.76 -7.10 4.62
N ARG A 54 -5.99 -6.74 4.23
CA ARG A 54 -6.91 -6.00 5.11
C ARG A 54 -7.29 -6.79 6.36
N LYS A 55 -7.26 -8.12 6.31
CA LYS A 55 -7.50 -9.00 7.47
C LYS A 55 -6.47 -8.82 8.59
N GLN A 56 -5.28 -8.32 8.26
CA GLN A 56 -4.20 -8.08 9.23
C GLN A 56 -4.30 -6.72 9.90
N VAL A 57 -5.18 -5.84 9.42
CA VAL A 57 -5.34 -4.50 9.95
C VAL A 57 -6.57 -4.52 10.86
N ILE A 58 -6.38 -4.54 12.17
CA ILE A 58 -7.47 -4.51 13.16
C ILE A 58 -8.38 -3.30 12.91
N ILE A 59 -7.82 -2.17 12.50
CA ILE A 59 -8.60 -0.97 12.13
C ILE A 59 -9.53 -1.24 10.93
N CYS A 60 -9.17 -2.13 10.00
CA CYS A 60 -10.05 -2.49 8.87
C CYS A 60 -11.27 -3.32 9.28
N THR A 61 -11.34 -3.86 10.51
CA THR A 61 -12.58 -4.52 10.99
C THR A 61 -13.67 -3.51 11.33
N GLU A 62 -13.28 -2.29 11.72
CA GLU A 62 -14.22 -1.19 12.02
C GLU A 62 -14.63 -0.41 10.77
N TYR A 63 -13.79 -0.38 9.74
CA TYR A 63 -14.00 0.42 8.52
C TYR A 63 -13.98 -0.45 7.25
N ALA A 64 -15.14 -1.00 6.90
CA ALA A 64 -15.33 -1.80 5.68
C ALA A 64 -15.08 -1.04 4.36
N HIS A 65 -14.85 0.28 4.43
CA HIS A 65 -14.75 1.19 3.29
C HIS A 65 -13.34 1.72 3.04
N LEU A 66 -12.32 1.09 3.64
CA LEU A 66 -10.91 1.45 3.40
C LEU A 66 -10.42 0.87 2.06
N GLN A 67 -9.90 1.77 1.22
CA GLN A 67 -9.28 1.40 -0.05
C GLN A 67 -7.77 1.64 -0.03
N PRO A 68 -6.98 0.69 -0.58
CA PRO A 68 -5.56 0.88 -0.74
C PRO A 68 -5.28 1.87 -1.87
N ARG A 69 -4.41 2.83 -1.62
CA ARG A 69 -3.92 3.83 -2.56
C ARG A 69 -2.41 3.98 -2.43
N TYR A 70 -1.80 4.55 -3.47
CA TYR A 70 -0.39 4.95 -3.49
C TYR A 70 0.56 3.83 -3.02
N PRO A 71 0.68 2.73 -3.78
CA PRO A 71 1.61 1.67 -3.42
C PRO A 71 3.02 2.23 -3.47
N ASN A 72 3.78 2.08 -2.39
CA ASN A 72 5.16 2.52 -2.31
C ASN A 72 6.01 1.36 -1.77
N LEU A 73 7.00 0.93 -2.54
CA LEU A 73 7.89 -0.14 -2.12
C LEU A 73 9.09 0.47 -1.40
N LEU A 74 9.25 0.16 -0.13
CA LEU A 74 10.31 0.70 0.73
C LEU A 74 11.63 -0.07 0.49
N PRO A 75 12.79 0.52 0.85
CA PRO A 75 14.10 -0.11 0.64
C PRO A 75 14.27 -1.47 1.34
N ASP A 76 13.53 -1.72 2.42
CA ASP A 76 13.50 -3.00 3.14
C ASP A 76 12.65 -4.08 2.42
N GLY A 77 12.04 -3.74 1.28
CA GLY A 77 11.18 -4.61 0.49
C GLY A 77 9.73 -4.66 0.96
N THR A 78 9.34 -3.89 1.99
CA THR A 78 7.95 -3.82 2.44
C THR A 78 7.12 -2.91 1.55
N LEU A 79 5.83 -3.22 1.42
CA LEU A 79 4.86 -2.44 0.69
C LEU A 79 4.12 -1.50 1.64
N CYS A 80 4.38 -0.21 1.50
CA CYS A 80 3.63 0.87 2.12
C CYS A 80 2.37 1.19 1.29
N LEU A 81 1.22 1.26 1.97
CA LEU A 81 -0.07 1.64 1.40
C LEU A 81 -0.70 2.75 2.23
N VAL A 82 -1.30 3.70 1.52
CA VAL A 82 -2.25 4.64 2.13
C VAL A 82 -3.64 4.02 2.06
N LEU A 83 -4.26 3.80 3.21
CA LEU A 83 -5.63 3.34 3.32
C LEU A 83 -6.54 4.56 3.45
N TYR A 84 -7.29 4.81 2.38
CA TYR A 84 -8.20 5.94 2.28
C TYR A 84 -9.62 5.50 2.63
N ASN A 85 -10.26 6.22 3.55
CA ASN A 85 -11.68 5.98 3.87
C ASN A 85 -12.58 6.61 2.81
N VAL A 86 -13.26 5.78 2.02
CA VAL A 86 -14.09 6.25 0.90
C VAL A 86 -15.38 6.94 1.37
N LEU A 87 -15.91 6.60 2.55
CA LEU A 87 -17.20 7.12 2.99
C LEU A 87 -17.15 8.49 3.65
N GLN A 88 -15.97 9.04 3.96
CA GLN A 88 -15.72 10.37 4.57
C GLN A 88 -16.96 11.03 5.24
N THR A 89 -17.59 10.36 6.20
CA THR A 89 -18.72 10.92 6.93
C THR A 89 -18.17 11.84 8.02
N TYR A 90 -18.01 13.11 7.66
CA TYR A 90 -17.91 14.37 8.42
C TYR A 90 -17.17 14.48 9.77
N HIS A 91 -16.91 13.43 10.54
CA HIS A 91 -16.45 13.57 11.93
C HIS A 91 -15.04 13.06 12.22
N VAL A 92 -14.43 12.22 11.38
CA VAL A 92 -13.03 11.80 11.60
C VAL A 92 -12.31 11.46 10.28
N LYS A 93 -11.43 12.37 9.80
CA LYS A 93 -10.58 12.21 8.60
C LYS A 93 -9.18 11.67 8.96
N TYR A 94 -9.10 10.44 9.46
CA TYR A 94 -7.82 9.75 9.49
C TYR A 94 -7.70 8.87 8.26
N ASP A 95 -6.64 9.10 7.51
CA ASP A 95 -6.11 8.10 6.60
C ASP A 95 -5.06 7.28 7.37
N TYR A 96 -4.83 6.06 6.93
CA TYR A 96 -3.86 5.17 7.58
C TYR A 96 -2.71 4.87 6.64
N LEU A 97 -1.51 4.85 7.19
CA LEU A 97 -0.35 4.34 6.48
C LEU A 97 -0.04 2.95 7.03
N CYS A 98 -0.03 1.96 6.15
CA CYS A 98 0.21 0.58 6.53
C CYS A 98 1.34 0.00 5.69
N ASN A 99 2.34 -0.55 6.37
CA ASN A 99 3.46 -1.26 5.75
C ASN A 99 3.22 -2.76 5.89
N PHE A 100 3.31 -3.47 4.78
CA PHE A 100 3.11 -4.91 4.72
C PHE A 100 4.35 -5.61 4.19
N ASP A 101 4.71 -6.73 4.80
CA ASP A 101 5.59 -7.69 4.15
C ASP A 101 4.76 -8.48 3.13
N MET A 102 5.05 -8.28 1.85
CA MET A 102 4.36 -8.93 0.74
C MET A 102 4.57 -10.45 0.69
N SER A 103 5.62 -10.97 1.32
CA SER A 103 5.95 -12.40 1.34
C SER A 103 5.14 -13.13 2.39
N SER A 104 5.16 -12.63 3.62
CA SER A 104 4.38 -13.20 4.73
C SER A 104 2.92 -12.71 4.75
N LYS A 105 2.60 -11.68 3.94
CA LYS A 105 1.31 -11.00 3.89
C LYS A 105 0.91 -10.41 5.24
N ARG A 106 1.88 -10.06 6.08
CA ARG A 106 1.67 -9.53 7.44
C ARG A 106 1.79 -8.03 7.46
N LEU A 107 1.01 -7.41 8.34
CA LEU A 107 1.20 -6.01 8.71
C LEU A 107 2.48 -5.89 9.53
N VAL A 108 3.41 -5.06 9.07
CA VAL A 108 4.68 -4.78 9.74
C VAL A 108 4.51 -3.57 10.66
N SER A 109 3.87 -2.52 10.17
CA SER A 109 3.59 -1.32 10.96
C SER A 109 2.36 -0.60 10.41
N ALA A 110 1.60 0.03 11.29
CA ALA A 110 0.55 0.95 10.91
C ALA A 110 0.69 2.25 11.68
N GLY A 111 0.35 3.36 11.03
CA GLY A 111 0.28 4.68 11.63
C GLY A 111 -0.95 5.42 11.15
N ARG A 112 -1.48 6.30 12.00
CA ARG A 112 -2.57 7.21 11.66
C ARG A 112 -1.96 8.50 11.16
N PHE A 113 -2.51 9.06 10.10
CA PHE A 113 -2.12 10.39 9.67
C PHE A 113 -3.35 11.26 9.39
N ARG A 114 -3.26 12.54 9.75
CA ARG A 114 -4.29 13.53 9.46
C ARG A 114 -3.90 14.28 8.19
N HIS A 115 -4.88 14.43 7.30
CA HIS A 115 -4.83 15.27 6.10
C HIS A 115 -3.86 14.80 5.01
N PHE A 116 -4.43 14.19 3.97
CA PHE A 116 -3.82 14.06 2.65
C PHE A 116 -4.21 15.28 1.81
N ASP A 117 -3.31 16.25 1.62
CA ASP A 117 -3.45 17.22 0.52
C ASP A 117 -2.81 16.61 -0.73
N THR A 118 -3.63 16.30 -1.73
CA THR A 118 -3.21 15.74 -3.03
C THR A 118 -2.28 16.65 -3.83
N THR A 119 -2.14 17.93 -3.43
CA THR A 119 -1.37 18.92 -4.19
C THR A 119 0.12 18.94 -3.85
N CYS A 120 0.56 18.28 -2.78
CA CYS A 120 1.95 18.30 -2.33
C CYS A 120 2.54 16.87 -2.18
N PRO A 121 3.84 16.68 -2.45
CA PRO A 121 4.50 15.39 -2.23
C PRO A 121 4.47 15.02 -0.75
N VAL A 122 3.92 13.85 -0.44
CA VAL A 122 3.92 13.31 0.93
C VAL A 122 5.31 12.76 1.22
N VAL A 123 6.06 13.49 2.05
CA VAL A 123 7.34 13.02 2.59
C VAL A 123 7.04 12.21 3.85
N LEU A 124 7.14 10.88 3.73
CA LEU A 124 7.07 10.00 4.89
C LEU A 124 8.38 10.13 5.68
N GLY A 125 8.38 11.01 6.68
CA GLY A 125 9.51 11.16 7.60
C GLY A 125 9.66 9.91 8.50
N PRO A 126 10.86 9.63 9.02
CA PRO A 126 11.12 8.48 9.91
C PRO A 126 10.27 8.43 11.18
N LEU A 127 9.60 9.53 11.53
CA LEU A 127 8.92 9.75 12.82
C LEU A 127 7.38 9.85 12.71
N GLY A 128 6.80 9.63 11.52
CA GLY A 128 5.36 9.81 11.29
C GLY A 128 4.47 8.60 11.60
N LEU A 129 5.06 7.46 11.98
CA LEU A 129 4.34 6.23 12.26
C LEU A 129 4.25 6.01 13.77
N THR A 130 3.19 6.50 14.40
CA THR A 130 2.81 5.98 15.72
C THR A 130 2.39 4.53 15.53
N SER A 131 3.21 3.59 16.00
CA SER A 131 2.87 2.16 16.00
C SER A 131 1.55 1.98 16.74
N CYS A 132 0.49 1.57 16.03
CA CYS A 132 -0.60 0.87 16.70
C CYS A 132 -0.05 -0.52 17.05
N ALA A 133 0.06 -0.81 18.35
CA ALA A 133 0.40 -2.16 18.81
C ALA A 133 -0.60 -3.15 18.19
N ALA A 134 -0.04 -4.25 17.67
CA ALA A 134 -0.80 -5.39 17.15
C ALA A 134 -1.62 -6.06 18.26
#